data_AF-A0A359F6L1-F1
#
_entry.id   AF-A0A359F6L1-F1
#
_cell.length_a   1.000
_cell.length_b   1.000
_cell.length_c   1.000
_cell.angle_alpha   90.00
_cell.angle_beta   90.00
_cell.angle_gamma   90.00
#
_symmetry.space_group_name_H-M   'P 1'
#
loop_
_entity.id
_entity.type
_entity.pdbx_description
1 polymer ?
#
loop_
_entity_poly.entity_id
_entity_poly.type
_entity_poly.pdbx_seq_one_letter_code
_entity_poly.pdbx_strand_id
1 'polypeptide(L)'
;AMFGMVAHGLITGMLFFVAGSVKERYHTLEIKRLGGLLVQAPRLGWILGFATMASLGLPGLAGFWGEFPAILAAYQPADGISVTLFRVLMVVASLGTVLA
;
A
#
# COMPACT_ATOMS: atom_id res chain seq x y z
N ALA A 1 7.80 3.58 -11.33
CA ALA A 1 6.96 4.77 -11.10
C ALA A 1 5.51 4.58 -11.56
N MET A 2 5.23 4.35 -12.85
CA MET A 2 3.85 4.24 -13.34
C MET A 2 3.05 3.10 -12.70
N PHE A 3 3.63 1.90 -12.57
CA PHE A 3 3.02 0.77 -11.86
C PHE A 3 2.68 1.12 -10.40
N GLY A 4 3.59 1.79 -9.69
CA GLY A 4 3.36 2.24 -8.33
C GLY A 4 2.22 3.26 -8.21
N MET A 5 2.13 4.22 -9.13
CA MET A 5 1.03 5.21 -9.12
C MET A 5 -0.33 4.56 -9.38
N VAL A 6 -0.40 3.60 -10.30
CA VAL A 6 -1.64 2.85 -10.58
C VAL A 6 -2.01 1.98 -9.39
N ALA A 7 -1.06 1.22 -8.84
CA ALA A 7 -1.27 0.39 -7.66
C ALA A 7 -1.74 1.23 -6.45
N HIS A 8 -1.08 2.37 -6.20
CA HIS A 8 -1.45 3.30 -5.15
C HIS A 8 -2.88 3.85 -5.35
N GLY A 9 -3.22 4.30 -6.55
CA GLY A 9 -4.57 4.78 -6.87
C GLY A 9 -5.65 3.74 -6.60
N LEU A 10 -5.41 2.48 -6.97
CA LEU A 10 -6.35 1.38 -6.72
C LEU A 10 -6.47 1.04 -5.22
N ILE A 11 -5.34 0.92 -4.51
CA ILE A 11 -5.32 0.59 -3.08
C ILE A 11 -6.03 1.68 -2.27
N THR A 12 -5.63 2.93 -2.49
CA THR A 12 -6.23 4.09 -1.82
C THR A 12 -7.73 4.19 -2.16
N GLY A 13 -8.10 3.99 -3.42
CA GLY A 13 -9.51 3.95 -3.85
C GLY A 13 -10.32 2.88 -3.11
N MET A 14 -9.80 1.66 -2.96
CA MET A 14 -10.46 0.59 -2.20
C MET A 14 -10.61 0.94 -0.72
N LEU A 15 -9.58 1.50 -0.08
CA LEU A 15 -9.64 1.92 1.32
C LEU A 15 -10.69 3.01 1.54
N PHE A 16 -10.74 4.02 0.66
CA PHE A 16 -11.76 5.06 0.72
C PHE A 16 -13.17 4.54 0.43
N PHE A 17 -13.31 3.58 -0.49
CA PHE A 17 -14.58 2.92 -0.75
C PHE A 17 -15.11 2.17 0.48
N VAL A 18 -14.24 1.44 1.18
CA VAL A 18 -14.62 0.75 2.42
C VAL A 18 -14.97 1.76 3.52
N ALA A 19 -14.16 2.79 3.71
CA ALA A 19 -14.43 3.84 4.70
C ALA A 19 -15.77 4.55 4.42
N GLY A 20 -16.05 4.88 3.15
CA GLY A 20 -17.32 5.43 2.71
C GLY A 20 -18.50 4.50 3.00
N SER A 21 -18.36 3.21 2.64
CA SER A 21 -19.37 2.18 2.89
C SER A 21 -19.67 2.00 4.39
N VAL A 22 -18.63 2.05 5.24
CA VAL A 22 -18.77 1.98 6.70
C VAL A 22 -19.48 3.22 7.24
N LYS A 23 -19.10 4.42 6.75
CA LYS A 23 -19.75 5.68 7.14
C LYS A 23 -21.23 5.70 6.76
N GLU A 24 -21.58 5.23 5.57
CA GLU A 24 -22.96 5.18 5.10
C GLU A 24 -23.81 4.23 5.97
N ARG A 25 -23.26 3.07 6.33
CA ARG A 25 -23.99 2.03 7.08
C ARG A 25 -24.12 2.31 8.58
N TYR A 26 -23.07 2.84 9.21
CA TYR A 26 -23.01 3.02 10.66
C TYR A 26 -23.09 4.49 11.09
N HIS A 27 -23.12 5.43 10.14
CA HIS A 27 -23.13 6.88 10.37
C HIS A 27 -22.00 7.40 11.26
N THR A 28 -20.94 6.61 11.44
CA THR A 28 -19.76 6.95 12.23
C THR A 28 -18.50 6.42 11.56
N LEU A 29 -17.40 7.12 11.79
CA LEU A 29 -16.05 6.70 11.44
C LEU A 29 -15.19 6.49 12.71
N GLU A 30 -15.80 6.49 13.89
CA GLU A 30 -15.09 6.30 15.15
C GLU A 30 -14.60 4.85 15.29
N ILE A 31 -13.29 4.65 15.17
CA ILE A 31 -12.64 3.33 15.24
C ILE A 31 -13.01 2.57 16.52
N LYS A 32 -13.13 3.27 17.66
CA LYS A 32 -13.51 2.68 18.95
C LYS A 32 -14.89 1.99 18.93
N ARG A 33 -15.79 2.42 18.05
CA ARG A 33 -17.15 1.89 17.91
C ARG A 33 -17.27 0.85 16.78
N LEU A 34 -16.26 0.78 15.90
CA LEU A 34 -16.24 -0.04 14.69
C LEU A 34 -15.42 -1.32 14.87
N GLY A 35 -15.69 -2.04 15.96
CA GLY A 35 -15.05 -3.33 16.26
C GLY A 35 -15.73 -4.51 15.56
N GLY A 36 -14.95 -5.55 15.24
CA GLY A 36 -15.51 -6.82 14.75
C GLY A 36 -16.06 -6.78 13.32
N LEU A 37 -15.54 -5.91 12.46
CA LEU A 37 -16.00 -5.75 11.07
C LEU A 37 -15.99 -7.07 10.28
N LEU A 38 -15.02 -7.95 10.54
CA LEU A 38 -14.94 -9.28 9.90
C LEU A 38 -16.15 -10.18 10.21
N VAL A 39 -16.78 -9.99 11.38
CA VAL A 39 -17.96 -10.75 11.83
C VAL A 39 -19.25 -10.03 11.42
N GLN A 40 -19.33 -8.72 11.63
CA GLN A 40 -20.55 -7.95 11.37
C GLN A 40 -20.78 -7.68 9.87
N ALA A 41 -19.70 -7.51 9.10
CA ALA A 41 -19.72 -7.23 7.67
C ALA A 41 -18.56 -7.96 6.96
N PRO A 42 -18.60 -9.30 6.87
CA PRO A 42 -17.48 -10.11 6.41
C PRO A 42 -16.92 -9.69 5.05
N ARG A 43 -17.79 -9.32 4.10
CA ARG A 43 -17.34 -8.83 2.77
C ARG A 43 -16.49 -7.56 2.88
N LEU A 44 -16.93 -6.57 3.67
CA LEU A 44 -16.18 -5.34 3.89
C LEU A 44 -14.90 -5.59 4.70
N GLY A 45 -14.97 -6.47 5.70
CA GLY A 45 -13.80 -6.86 6.50
C GLY A 45 -12.71 -7.53 5.67
N TRP A 46 -13.08 -8.43 4.75
CA TRP A 46 -12.12 -9.07 3.84
C TRP A 46 -11.52 -8.07 2.85
N ILE A 47 -12.33 -7.19 2.25
CA ILE A 47 -11.83 -6.15 1.35
C ILE A 47 -10.90 -5.19 2.10
N LEU A 48 -11.25 -4.80 3.33
CA LEU A 48 -10.39 -3.98 4.18
C LEU A 48 -9.05 -4.68 4.43
N GLY A 49 -9.08 -5.92 4.91
CA GLY A 49 -7.86 -6.69 5.17
C GLY A 49 -6.98 -6.84 3.92
N PHE A 50 -7.59 -7.15 2.77
CA PHE A 50 -6.88 -7.24 1.50
C PHE A 50 -6.26 -5.91 1.07
N ALA A 51 -7.02 -4.81 1.13
CA ALA A 51 -6.52 -3.48 0.76
C ALA A 51 -5.42 -3.00 1.71
N THR A 52 -5.53 -3.28 3.02
CA THR A 52 -4.48 -2.96 3.99
C THR A 52 -3.23 -3.78 3.74
N MET A 53 -3.35 -5.09 3.51
CA MET A 53 -2.22 -5.95 3.13
C MET A 53 -1.55 -5.48 1.83
N ALA A 54 -2.34 -5.08 0.83
CA ALA A 54 -1.82 -4.53 -0.42
C ALA A 54 -1.09 -3.20 -0.20
N SER A 55 -1.57 -2.37 0.74
CA SER A 55 -0.95 -1.10 1.12
C SER A 55 0.37 -1.26 1.87
N LEU A 56 0.59 -2.39 2.56
CA LEU A 56 1.87 -2.70 3.20
C LEU A 56 2.94 -3.12 2.19
N GLY A 57 2.57 -3.43 0.95
CA GLY A 57 3.54 -3.83 -0.08
C GLY A 57 3.98 -5.29 0.04
N LEU A 58 3.15 -6.16 0.64
CA LEU A 58 3.46 -7.59 0.79
C LEU A 58 3.79 -8.26 -0.56
N PRO A 59 4.74 -9.21 -0.58
CA PRO A 59 5.09 -9.95 -1.79
C PRO A 59 3.87 -10.63 -2.40
N GLY A 60 3.64 -10.40 -3.69
CA GLY A 60 2.49 -10.95 -4.42
C GLY A 60 1.28 -10.03 -4.50
N LEU A 61 1.28 -8.87 -3.83
CA LEU A 61 0.23 -7.85 -3.97
C LEU A 61 0.70 -6.66 -4.82
N ALA A 62 -0.25 -5.81 -5.23
CA ALA A 62 -0.01 -4.70 -6.15
C ALA A 62 1.03 -3.69 -5.64
N GLY A 63 1.11 -3.47 -4.32
CA GLY A 63 2.09 -2.56 -3.71
C GLY A 63 3.54 -2.98 -3.98
N PHE A 64 3.85 -4.27 -3.82
CA PHE A 64 5.19 -4.82 -4.08
C PHE A 64 5.65 -4.57 -5.52
N TRP A 65 4.80 -4.90 -6.50
CA TRP A 65 5.11 -4.70 -7.91
C TRP A 65 5.17 -3.22 -8.32
N GLY A 66 4.58 -2.33 -7.52
CA GLY A 66 4.71 -0.89 -7.69
C GLY A 66 6.09 -0.35 -7.30
N GLU A 67 6.64 -0.88 -6.20
CA GLU A 67 7.87 -0.40 -5.57
C GLU A 67 9.12 -1.12 -6.08
N PHE A 68 9.05 -2.44 -6.28
CA PHE A 68 10.20 -3.27 -6.68
C PHE A 68 10.95 -2.76 -7.93
N PRO A 69 10.27 -2.40 -9.05
CA PRO A 69 10.95 -1.86 -10.22
C PRO A 69 11.60 -0.50 -9.96
N ALA A 70 11.08 0.30 -9.03
CA ALA A 70 11.67 1.59 -8.66
C ALA A 70 12.96 1.41 -7.86
N ILE A 71 12.99 0.42 -6.95
CA ILE A 71 14.17 0.03 -6.18
C ILE A 71 15.25 -0.51 -7.13
N LEU A 72 14.88 -1.35 -8.11
CA LEU A 72 15.81 -1.87 -9.11
C LEU A 72 16.39 -0.76 -9.99
N ALA A 73 15.56 0.20 -10.42
CA ALA A 73 16.01 1.34 -11.21
C ALA A 73 16.99 2.25 -10.45
N ALA A 74 16.92 2.31 -9.12
CA ALA A 74 17.85 3.08 -8.32
C ALA A 74 19.30 2.58 -8.36
N TYR A 75 19.55 1.37 -8.89
CA TYR A 75 20.90 0.84 -9.09
C TYR A 75 21.71 1.62 -10.15
N GLN A 76 21.03 2.09 -11.22
CA GLN A 76 21.60 2.87 -12.31
C GLN A 76 20.81 4.19 -12.47
N PRO A 77 21.10 5.20 -11.64
CA PRO A 77 20.45 6.51 -11.76
C PRO A 77 20.93 7.25 -13.01
N ALA A 78 20.13 8.25 -13.46
CA ALA A 78 20.45 9.08 -14.61
C ALA A 78 21.73 9.92 -14.42
N ASP A 79 22.36 10.28 -15.53
CA ASP A 79 23.59 11.07 -15.55
C ASP A 79 23.40 12.43 -14.85
N GLY A 80 24.37 12.80 -14.01
CA GLY A 80 24.34 14.05 -13.22
C GLY A 80 23.75 13.90 -11.81
N ILE A 81 23.31 12.71 -11.41
CA ILE A 81 22.74 12.44 -10.08
C ILE A 81 23.72 11.63 -9.23
N SER A 82 23.75 11.88 -7.91
CA SER A 82 24.67 11.19 -7.00
C SER A 82 24.34 9.70 -6.86
N VAL A 83 25.19 8.85 -7.42
CA VAL A 83 25.06 7.38 -7.38
C VAL A 83 25.05 6.84 -5.95
N THR A 84 25.90 7.38 -5.07
CA THR A 84 26.01 6.95 -3.68
C THR A 84 24.68 7.11 -2.93
N LEU A 85 24.00 8.26 -3.09
CA LEU A 85 22.71 8.52 -2.45
C LEU A 85 21.65 7.52 -2.91
N PHE A 86 21.53 7.30 -4.21
CA PHE A 86 20.54 6.39 -4.78
C PHE A 86 20.76 4.94 -4.34
N ARG A 87 22.02 4.49 -4.24
CA ARG A 87 22.34 3.16 -3.72
C ARG A 87 22.05 3.01 -2.23
N VAL A 88 22.30 4.05 -1.42
CA VAL A 88 21.92 4.04 0.00
C VAL A 88 20.41 3.96 0.16
N LEU A 89 19.66 4.77 -0.58
CA LEU A 89 18.19 4.76 -0.56
C LEU A 89 17.63 3.42 -1.07
N MET A 90 18.28 2.78 -2.04
CA MET A 90 17.93 1.44 -2.52
C MET A 90 18.07 0.38 -1.41
N VAL A 91 19.14 0.43 -0.62
CA VAL A 91 19.32 -0.49 0.53
C VAL A 91 18.25 -0.25 1.60
N VAL A 92 17.96 1.01 1.92
CA VAL A 92 16.91 1.34 2.89
C VAL A 92 15.53 0.89 2.39
N ALA A 93 15.21 1.14 1.13
CA ALA A 93 13.94 0.75 0.52
C ALA A 93 13.81 -0.78 0.44
N SER A 94 14.87 -1.50 0.05
CA SER A 94 14.85 -2.96 0.01
C SER A 94 14.65 -3.59 1.39
N LEU A 95 15.30 -3.06 2.44
CA LEU A 95 15.01 -3.46 3.82
C LEU A 95 13.55 -3.22 4.18
N GLY A 96 12.99 -2.05 3.81
CA GLY A 96 11.57 -1.75 3.99
C GLY A 96 10.66 -2.78 3.33
N THR A 97 10.92 -3.14 2.07
CA THR A 97 10.12 -4.14 1.34
C THR A 97 10.25 -5.58 1.85
N VAL A 98 11.34 -5.90 2.55
CA VAL A 98 11.55 -7.24 3.14
C VAL A 98 10.90 -7.35 4.52
N LEU A 99 10.79 -6.24 5.25
CA LEU A 99 10.26 -6.20 6.61
C LEU A 99 8.75 -5.92 6.70
N ALA A 100 8.15 -5.42 5.62
CA ALA A 100 6.71 -5.12 5.53
C ALA A 100 5.87 -6.39 5.30
#